data_AF-A0A378SJW3-F1
#
_entry.id   AF-A0A378SJW3-F1
#
_cell.length_a   1.000
_cell.length_b   1.000
_cell.length_c   1.000
_cell.angle_alpha   90.00
_cell.angle_beta   90.00
_cell.angle_gamma   90.00
#
_symmetry.space_group_name_H-M   'P 1'
#
loop_
_entity.id
_entity.type
_entity.pdbx_description
1 polymer ?
#
loop_
_entity_poly.entity_id
_entity_poly.type
_entity_poly.pdbx_seq_one_letter_code
_entity_poly.pdbx_strand_id
1 'polypeptide(L)'
;MPSGVAVGWPVKREFFDLVCGGMPTTEASLAVGVSRRTGWFWWRQAGGMTLRKGGEGLGGLADAGDLERPGGRGHRLSFAERFEIDRGLQAGRSYAEIGRELGRDRSVIAREVKRNCLPDGRYHALMAHAAASQKARRPKKFKLDNPALCALIAGWMDEGWSPKLISQVLAETYAGDKRACHSICVSPGWSKIGPPFGRTEGVICDQGHSVVGFGKVGGSATGGDVFG
;
A
#
# COMPACT_ATOMS: atom_id res chain seq x y z
N MET A 1 30.67 24.64 14.65
CA MET A 1 29.86 25.49 13.75
C MET A 1 28.92 26.33 14.59
N PRO A 2 28.84 27.65 14.38
CA PRO A 2 27.94 28.49 15.17
C PRO A 2 26.49 28.13 14.87
N SER A 3 25.75 27.80 15.92
CA SER A 3 24.30 27.57 15.89
C SER A 3 23.58 28.88 15.55
N GLY A 4 22.81 28.91 14.46
CA GLY A 4 21.89 30.03 14.17
C GLY A 4 21.87 30.57 12.75
N VAL A 5 22.71 30.10 11.82
CA VAL A 5 22.63 30.52 10.41
C VAL A 5 21.41 29.87 9.76
N ALA A 6 20.52 30.69 9.21
CA ALA A 6 19.43 30.23 8.36
C ALA A 6 20.03 29.58 7.10
N VAL A 7 20.06 28.25 7.08
CA VAL A 7 20.59 27.51 5.94
C VAL A 7 19.65 27.69 4.73
N GLY A 8 20.23 28.07 3.60
CA GLY A 8 19.48 28.32 2.37
C GLY A 8 18.79 27.07 1.83
N TRP A 9 17.73 27.29 1.03
CA TRP A 9 17.01 26.21 0.36
C TRP A 9 17.88 25.28 -0.49
N PRO A 10 18.91 25.75 -1.25
CA PRO A 10 19.74 24.85 -2.05
C PRO A 10 20.37 23.72 -1.24
N VAL A 11 20.90 24.03 -0.05
CA VAL A 11 21.50 23.06 0.87
C VAL A 11 20.45 22.09 1.44
N LYS A 12 19.26 22.61 1.80
CA LYS A 12 18.16 21.79 2.30
C LYS A 12 17.60 20.85 1.22
N ARG A 13 17.59 21.29 -0.04
CA ARG A 13 17.23 20.46 -1.20
C ARG A 13 18.24 19.34 -1.41
N GLU A 14 19.53 19.67 -1.46
CA GLU A 14 20.59 18.67 -1.62
C GLU A 14 20.52 17.59 -0.54
N PHE A 15 20.22 17.99 0.71
CA PHE A 15 19.94 17.04 1.78
C PHE A 15 18.79 16.07 1.43
N PHE A 16 17.68 16.57 0.90
CA PHE A 16 16.56 15.72 0.50
C PHE A 16 16.90 14.82 -0.70
N ASP A 17 17.64 15.32 -1.69
CA ASP A 17 18.12 14.53 -2.82
C ASP A 17 18.96 13.34 -2.35
N LEU A 18 19.93 13.57 -1.46
CA LEU A 18 20.77 12.51 -0.87
C LEU A 18 19.93 11.47 -0.12
N VAL A 19 19.01 11.91 0.74
CA VAL A 19 18.18 10.98 1.53
C VAL A 19 17.24 10.17 0.65
N CYS A 20 16.62 10.80 -0.35
CA CYS A 20 15.79 10.12 -1.34
C CYS A 20 16.60 9.19 -2.25
N GLY A 21 17.87 9.49 -2.51
CA GLY A 21 18.84 8.64 -3.20
C GLY A 21 19.30 7.42 -2.39
N GLY A 22 18.87 7.30 -1.12
CA GLY A 22 19.16 6.15 -0.27
C GLY A 22 20.25 6.39 0.78
N MET A 23 20.82 7.59 0.83
CA MET A 23 21.76 7.97 1.89
C MET A 23 21.01 8.11 3.24
N PRO A 24 21.58 7.65 4.35
CA PRO A 24 20.98 7.88 5.65
C PRO A 24 21.04 9.35 6.05
N THR A 25 20.05 9.80 6.83
CA THR A 25 19.93 11.22 7.23
C THR A 25 21.16 11.75 7.95
N THR A 26 21.85 10.91 8.71
CA THR A 26 23.11 11.25 9.39
C THR A 26 24.20 11.61 8.38
N GLU A 27 24.45 10.76 7.39
CA GLU A 27 25.47 11.00 6.37
C GLU A 27 25.07 12.17 5.46
N ALA A 28 23.80 12.26 5.07
CA ALA A 28 23.30 13.38 4.30
C ALA A 28 23.48 14.71 5.04
N SER A 29 23.31 14.73 6.36
CA SER A 29 23.56 15.93 7.18
C SER A 29 25.04 16.34 7.12
N LEU A 30 25.94 15.37 7.26
CA LEU A 30 27.38 15.62 7.21
C LEU A 30 27.82 16.09 5.83
N ALA A 31 27.29 15.48 4.77
CA ALA A 31 27.61 15.80 3.38
C ALA A 31 27.27 17.25 3.03
N VAL A 32 26.11 17.75 3.48
CA VAL A 32 25.69 19.15 3.23
C VAL A 32 26.24 20.14 4.28
N GLY A 33 27.11 19.69 5.18
CA GLY A 33 27.77 20.53 6.17
C GLY A 33 26.88 21.03 7.31
N VAL A 34 25.85 20.27 7.70
CA VAL A 34 24.98 20.60 8.84
C VAL A 34 25.05 19.56 9.96
N SER A 35 24.61 19.96 11.16
CA SER A 35 24.56 19.03 12.29
C SER A 35 23.55 17.89 12.03
N ARG A 36 23.84 16.69 12.54
CA ARG A 36 22.92 15.53 12.48
C ARG A 36 21.53 15.86 13.01
N ARG A 37 21.47 16.66 14.08
CA ARG A 37 20.23 17.14 14.69
C ARG A 37 19.44 18.03 13.71
N THR A 38 20.12 18.91 12.98
CA THR A 38 19.50 19.79 11.97
C THR A 38 18.88 18.98 10.83
N GLY A 39 19.62 18.05 10.22
CA GLY A 39 19.09 17.22 9.13
C GLY A 39 17.94 16.32 9.61
N TRP A 40 18.04 15.77 10.82
CA TRP A 40 16.93 15.02 11.41
C TRP A 40 15.66 15.87 11.60
N PHE A 41 15.79 17.13 12.03
CA PHE A 41 14.65 18.04 12.11
C PHE A 41 14.06 18.36 10.74
N TRP A 42 14.90 18.61 9.72
CA TRP A 42 14.41 18.83 8.36
C TRP A 42 13.63 17.64 7.84
N TRP A 43 14.13 16.42 8.06
CA TRP A 43 13.46 15.19 7.65
C TRP A 43 12.11 15.02 8.35
N ARG A 44 12.06 15.24 9.68
CA ARG A 44 10.82 15.17 10.45
C ARG A 44 9.80 16.22 10.01
N GLN A 45 10.24 17.45 9.81
CA GLN A 45 9.36 18.52 9.36
C GLN A 45 8.82 18.22 7.96
N ALA A 46 9.62 17.63 7.07
CA ALA A 46 9.17 17.25 5.73
C ALA A 46 8.15 16.09 5.69
N GLY A 47 7.69 15.59 6.84
CA GLY A 47 6.70 14.53 6.96
C GLY A 47 7.24 13.24 7.55
N GLY A 48 8.56 13.14 7.78
CA GLY A 48 9.16 12.03 8.51
C GLY A 48 8.90 10.66 7.88
N MET A 49 8.99 10.57 6.54
CA MET A 49 8.79 9.32 5.80
C MET A 49 9.71 8.20 6.32
N THR A 50 9.22 6.97 6.27
CA THR A 50 9.91 5.80 6.83
C THR A 50 11.29 5.63 6.19
N LEU A 51 12.31 5.52 7.03
CA LEU A 51 13.68 5.21 6.64
C LEU A 51 13.93 3.70 6.80
N ARG A 52 14.82 3.12 5.97
CA ARG A 52 15.19 1.70 6.11
C ARG A 52 15.84 1.47 7.46
N LYS A 53 15.55 0.34 8.12
CA LYS A 53 16.36 -0.11 9.27
C LYS A 53 17.53 -0.91 8.72
N GLY A 54 18.76 -0.52 9.05
CA GLY A 54 20.00 -1.23 8.70
C GLY A 54 20.78 -1.63 9.96
N GLY A 55 21.63 -2.66 9.86
CA GLY A 55 22.39 -3.26 10.98
C GLY A 55 23.36 -2.31 11.70
N GLU A 56 23.80 -1.23 11.05
CA GLU A 56 24.62 -0.16 11.64
C GLU A 56 23.84 1.16 11.87
N GLY A 57 22.52 1.09 11.91
CA GLY A 57 21.67 2.22 12.24
C GLY A 57 21.29 3.08 11.03
N LEU A 58 20.05 2.87 10.57
CA LEU A 58 19.29 3.71 9.62
C LEU A 58 19.88 3.74 8.20
N GLY A 59 19.16 3.22 7.21
CA GLY A 59 19.40 3.48 5.78
C GLY A 59 18.54 4.63 5.27
N GLY A 60 18.71 5.03 4.01
CA GLY A 60 17.88 6.07 3.39
C GLY A 60 16.41 5.69 3.24
N LEU A 61 15.67 6.46 2.44
CA LEU A 61 14.22 6.35 2.30
C LEU A 61 13.76 4.90 2.01
N ALA A 62 12.86 4.37 2.86
CA ALA A 62 12.39 2.98 2.74
C ALA A 62 11.51 2.76 1.51
N ASP A 63 10.76 3.78 1.13
CA ASP A 63 9.86 3.75 0.00
C ASP A 63 9.93 5.07 -0.76
N ALA A 64 10.80 5.10 -1.77
CA ALA A 64 10.89 6.21 -2.71
C ALA A 64 9.74 6.20 -3.74
N GLY A 65 8.99 5.10 -3.84
CA GLY A 65 8.06 4.86 -4.94
C GLY A 65 8.75 4.31 -6.20
N ASP A 66 7.93 3.81 -7.12
CA ASP A 66 8.40 3.36 -8.44
C ASP A 66 8.62 4.60 -9.33
N LEU A 67 9.88 4.91 -9.61
CA LEU A 67 10.29 6.09 -10.40
C LEU A 67 9.99 5.92 -11.89
N GLU A 68 9.97 4.67 -12.37
CA GLU A 68 9.73 4.35 -13.79
C GLU A 68 8.24 4.23 -14.10
N ARG A 69 7.39 4.27 -13.07
CA ARG A 69 5.94 4.13 -13.26
C ARG A 69 5.41 5.23 -14.17
N PRO A 70 4.81 4.89 -15.32
CA PRO A 70 4.29 5.89 -16.22
C PRO A 70 3.10 6.63 -15.60
N GLY A 71 2.93 7.88 -16.04
CA GLY A 71 1.77 8.69 -15.73
C GLY A 71 0.50 8.00 -16.21
N GLY A 72 -0.62 8.26 -15.53
CA GLY A 72 -1.90 7.64 -15.87
C GLY A 72 -2.93 8.63 -16.36
N ARG A 73 -4.03 8.09 -16.90
CA ARG A 73 -5.27 8.86 -17.10
C ARG A 73 -5.73 9.47 -15.78
N GLY A 74 -6.27 10.68 -15.83
CA GLY A 74 -6.74 11.42 -14.65
C GLY A 74 -5.61 12.08 -13.86
N HIS A 75 -5.60 11.87 -12.54
CA HIS A 75 -4.74 12.62 -11.60
C HIS A 75 -3.38 11.97 -11.27
N ARG A 76 -3.03 10.86 -11.93
CA ARG A 76 -1.78 10.14 -11.63
C ARG A 76 -0.63 10.74 -12.42
N LEU A 77 0.32 11.33 -11.71
CA LEU A 77 1.57 11.85 -12.25
C LEU A 77 2.74 10.90 -11.98
N SER A 78 3.54 10.65 -13.02
CA SER A 78 4.84 9.97 -12.98
C SER A 78 5.88 10.79 -12.22
N PHE A 79 7.02 10.17 -11.92
CA PHE A 79 8.17 10.89 -11.38
C PHE A 79 8.71 11.93 -12.36
N ALA A 80 8.85 11.58 -13.65
CA ALA A 80 9.31 12.53 -14.68
C ALA A 80 8.44 13.79 -14.74
N GLU A 81 7.10 13.64 -14.72
CA GLU A 81 6.20 14.79 -14.66
C GLU A 81 6.38 15.61 -13.38
N ARG A 82 6.60 14.96 -12.23
CA ARG A 82 6.88 15.65 -10.95
C ARG A 82 8.21 16.38 -10.97
N PHE A 83 9.23 15.82 -11.63
CA PHE A 83 10.54 16.44 -11.82
C PHE A 83 10.42 17.71 -12.67
N GLU A 84 9.65 17.65 -13.75
CA GLU A 84 9.38 18.83 -14.59
C GLU A 84 8.56 19.89 -13.86
N ILE A 85 7.59 19.50 -13.03
CA ILE A 85 6.89 20.44 -12.15
C ILE A 85 7.90 21.13 -11.23
N ASP A 86 8.77 20.37 -10.56
CA ASP A 86 9.78 20.91 -9.66
C ASP A 86 10.73 21.88 -10.36
N ARG A 87 11.24 21.50 -11.54
CA ARG A 87 12.09 22.34 -12.39
C ARG A 87 11.38 23.62 -12.82
N GLY A 88 10.13 23.51 -13.28
CA GLY A 88 9.32 24.65 -13.69
C GLY A 88 9.07 25.65 -12.56
N LEU A 89 8.78 25.16 -11.35
CA LEU A 89 8.55 26.02 -10.18
C LEU A 89 9.82 26.73 -9.73
N GLN A 90 10.99 26.08 -9.80
CA GLN A 90 12.27 26.74 -9.53
C GLN A 90 12.59 27.84 -10.55
N ALA A 91 12.20 27.62 -11.81
CA ALA A 91 12.33 28.62 -12.86
C ALA A 91 11.27 29.73 -12.78
N GLY A 92 10.41 29.73 -11.75
CA GLY A 92 9.37 30.74 -11.57
C GLY A 92 8.19 30.63 -12.53
N ARG A 93 8.03 29.50 -13.24
CA ARG A 93 6.93 29.30 -14.19
C ARG A 93 5.61 29.07 -13.46
N SER A 94 4.54 29.53 -14.08
CA SER A 94 3.17 29.34 -13.59
C SER A 94 2.70 27.90 -13.75
N TYR A 95 1.70 27.49 -12.94
CA TYR A 95 1.07 26.17 -13.09
C TYR A 95 0.43 25.94 -14.47
N ALA A 96 0.03 27.01 -15.16
CA ALA A 96 -0.54 26.93 -16.50
C ALA A 96 0.53 26.64 -17.55
N GLU A 97 1.71 27.27 -17.45
CA GLU A 97 2.85 27.00 -18.33
C GLU A 97 3.35 25.57 -18.18
N ILE A 98 3.58 25.14 -16.94
CA ILE A 98 4.01 23.78 -16.62
C ILE A 98 2.97 22.76 -17.13
N GLY A 99 1.68 23.05 -16.95
CA GLY A 99 0.61 22.21 -17.47
C GLY A 99 0.64 22.07 -18.99
N ARG A 100 0.81 23.17 -19.73
CA ARG A 100 0.91 23.14 -21.20
C ARG A 100 2.10 22.30 -21.68
N GLU A 101 3.27 22.47 -21.07
CA GLU A 101 4.48 21.70 -21.43
C GLU A 101 4.30 20.20 -21.19
N LEU A 102 3.59 19.81 -20.12
CA LEU A 102 3.35 18.42 -19.76
C LEU A 102 2.10 17.81 -20.43
N GLY A 103 1.33 18.58 -21.19
CA GLY A 103 0.02 18.13 -21.71
C GLY A 103 -0.99 17.84 -20.59
N ARG A 104 -0.90 18.57 -19.46
CA ARG A 104 -1.76 18.42 -18.27
C ARG A 104 -2.54 19.71 -18.01
N ASP A 105 -3.76 19.55 -17.50
CA ASP A 105 -4.55 20.71 -17.07
C ASP A 105 -3.91 21.42 -15.86
N ARG A 106 -4.00 22.75 -15.81
CA ARG A 106 -3.43 23.57 -14.72
C ARG A 106 -3.91 23.12 -13.33
N SER A 107 -5.15 22.62 -13.24
CA SER A 107 -5.72 22.18 -11.96
C SER A 107 -5.08 20.90 -11.48
N VAL A 108 -4.55 20.06 -12.37
CA VAL A 108 -3.78 18.86 -12.00
C VAL A 108 -2.49 19.28 -11.31
N ILE A 109 -1.75 20.21 -11.91
CA ILE A 109 -0.52 20.77 -11.34
C ILE A 109 -0.79 21.43 -10.00
N ALA A 110 -1.81 22.30 -9.91
CA ALA A 110 -2.15 22.99 -8.68
C ALA A 110 -2.54 22.02 -7.55
N ARG A 111 -3.35 20.98 -7.85
CA ARG A 111 -3.73 19.97 -6.85
C ARG A 111 -2.55 19.11 -6.42
N GLU A 112 -1.63 18.80 -7.34
CA GLU A 112 -0.41 18.08 -7.04
C GLU A 112 0.45 18.86 -6.05
N VAL A 113 0.81 20.11 -6.39
CA VAL A 113 1.64 20.97 -5.55
C VAL A 113 0.99 21.18 -4.19
N LYS A 114 -0.31 21.49 -4.14
CA LYS A 114 -1.05 21.67 -2.88
C LYS A 114 -1.00 20.45 -1.95
N ARG A 115 -1.00 19.24 -2.51
CA ARG A 115 -1.05 17.99 -1.71
C ARG A 115 0.31 17.50 -1.24
N ASN A 116 1.38 17.82 -1.98
CA ASN A 116 2.69 17.21 -1.82
C ASN A 116 3.84 18.20 -1.68
N CYS A 117 3.56 19.51 -1.56
CA CYS A 117 4.57 20.47 -1.13
C CYS A 117 5.03 20.17 0.30
N LEU A 118 6.26 20.58 0.61
CA LEU A 118 6.79 20.60 1.95
C LEU A 118 6.04 21.65 2.80
N PRO A 119 6.11 21.59 4.15
CA PRO A 119 5.40 22.56 4.99
C PRO A 119 5.86 24.00 4.85
N ASP A 120 7.06 24.23 4.31
CA ASP A 120 7.58 25.57 3.98
C ASP A 120 7.07 26.08 2.62
N GLY A 121 6.13 25.36 1.99
CA GLY A 121 5.51 25.70 0.70
C GLY A 121 6.35 25.33 -0.51
N ARG A 122 7.56 24.80 -0.32
CA ARG A 122 8.45 24.43 -1.43
C ARG A 122 8.09 23.07 -1.99
N TYR A 123 8.32 22.90 -3.29
CA TYR A 123 8.11 21.63 -3.97
C TYR A 123 9.45 20.92 -4.17
N HIS A 124 9.43 19.59 -4.05
CA HIS A 124 10.60 18.74 -4.25
C HIS A 124 10.13 17.41 -4.85
N ALA A 125 10.58 17.09 -6.07
CA ALA A 125 10.01 16.00 -6.87
C ALA A 125 10.10 14.63 -6.16
N LEU A 126 11.28 14.26 -5.65
CA LEU A 126 11.49 12.97 -4.98
C LEU A 126 10.64 12.82 -3.71
N MET A 127 10.61 13.86 -2.86
CA MET A 127 9.78 13.89 -1.66
C MET A 127 8.28 13.79 -2.00
N ALA A 128 7.84 14.54 -3.02
CA ALA A 128 6.45 14.50 -3.48
C ALA A 128 6.06 13.11 -4.02
N HIS A 129 6.96 12.47 -4.78
CA HIS A 129 6.74 11.14 -5.35
C HIS A 129 6.67 10.06 -4.26
N ALA A 130 7.59 10.08 -3.31
CA ALA A 130 7.59 9.18 -2.16
C ALA A 130 6.33 9.34 -1.31
N ALA A 131 5.95 10.58 -0.98
CA ALA A 131 4.74 10.87 -0.22
C ALA A 131 3.47 10.42 -0.98
N ALA A 132 3.40 10.65 -2.29
CA ALA A 132 2.30 10.19 -3.12
C ALA A 132 2.22 8.66 -3.18
N SER A 133 3.37 7.98 -3.28
CA SER A 133 3.47 6.51 -3.30
C SER A 133 2.99 5.89 -1.99
N GLN A 134 3.44 6.42 -0.85
CA GLN A 134 3.01 5.97 0.48
C GLN A 134 1.51 6.19 0.70
N LYS A 135 0.97 7.36 0.30
CA LYS A 135 -0.48 7.64 0.36
C LYS A 135 -1.29 6.70 -0.54
N ALA A 136 -0.78 6.38 -1.73
CA ALA A 136 -1.45 5.51 -2.69
C ALA A 136 -1.57 4.05 -2.23
N ARG A 137 -0.65 3.57 -1.38
CA ARG A 137 -0.65 2.19 -0.89
C ARG A 137 -1.93 1.80 -0.17
N ARG A 138 -2.64 2.76 0.47
CA ARG A 138 -3.86 2.59 1.30
C ARG A 138 -4.14 1.12 1.66
N PRO A 139 -3.29 0.47 2.47
CA PRO A 139 -3.48 -0.92 2.80
C PRO A 139 -4.76 -1.01 3.63
N LYS A 140 -5.82 -1.59 3.05
CA LYS A 140 -6.99 -1.97 3.83
C LYS A 140 -6.51 -3.11 4.71
N LYS A 141 -6.61 -2.98 6.04
CA LYS A 141 -6.48 -4.14 6.91
C LYS A 141 -7.42 -5.21 6.36
N PHE A 142 -6.88 -6.38 6.02
CA PHE A 142 -7.73 -7.51 5.73
C PHE A 142 -8.63 -7.71 6.94
N LYS A 143 -9.94 -7.74 6.73
CA LYS A 143 -10.91 -7.89 7.83
C LYS A 143 -10.79 -9.28 8.49
N LEU A 144 -10.14 -10.21 7.80
CA LEU A 144 -9.80 -11.54 8.27
C LEU A 144 -8.33 -11.54 8.73
N ASP A 145 -8.10 -11.56 10.03
CA ASP A 145 -6.78 -11.53 10.68
C ASP A 145 -6.48 -12.80 11.49
N ASN A 146 -7.34 -13.82 11.41
CA ASN A 146 -7.19 -15.10 12.09
C ASN A 146 -6.67 -16.18 11.12
N PRO A 147 -5.40 -16.62 11.23
CA PRO A 147 -4.81 -17.61 10.33
C PRO A 147 -5.53 -18.95 10.31
N ALA A 148 -6.08 -19.40 11.45
CA ALA A 148 -6.82 -20.66 11.53
C ALA A 148 -8.13 -20.57 10.75
N LEU A 149 -8.81 -19.42 10.81
CA LEU A 149 -10.02 -19.17 10.03
C LEU A 149 -9.73 -19.04 8.54
N CYS A 150 -8.60 -18.45 8.16
CA CYS A 150 -8.13 -18.43 6.77
C CYS A 150 -7.91 -19.85 6.21
N ALA A 151 -7.24 -20.71 6.98
CA ALA A 151 -6.97 -22.09 6.58
C ALA A 151 -8.27 -22.90 6.41
N LEU A 152 -9.24 -22.69 7.30
CA LEU A 152 -10.56 -23.32 7.21
C LEU A 152 -11.32 -22.88 5.95
N ILE A 153 -11.33 -21.58 5.66
CA ILE A 153 -11.96 -21.03 4.45
C ILE A 153 -11.27 -21.56 3.19
N ALA A 154 -9.95 -21.65 3.18
CA ALA A 154 -9.19 -22.22 2.06
C ALA A 154 -9.56 -23.70 1.83
N GLY A 155 -9.64 -24.50 2.89
CA GLY A 155 -10.09 -25.90 2.80
C GLY A 155 -11.50 -26.04 2.21
N TRP A 156 -12.46 -25.22 2.66
CA TRP A 156 -13.80 -25.20 2.07
C TRP A 156 -13.79 -24.75 0.61
N MET A 157 -12.91 -23.82 0.23
CA MET A 157 -12.75 -23.42 -1.18
C MET A 157 -12.19 -24.56 -2.04
N ASP A 158 -11.22 -25.31 -1.53
CA ASP A 158 -10.63 -26.48 -2.23
C ASP A 158 -11.64 -27.61 -2.40
N GLU A 159 -12.59 -27.73 -1.47
CA GLU A 159 -13.76 -28.61 -1.57
C GLU A 159 -14.84 -28.10 -2.53
N GLY A 160 -14.66 -26.91 -3.12
CA GLY A 160 -15.57 -26.32 -4.11
C GLY A 160 -16.74 -25.53 -3.52
N TRP A 161 -16.67 -25.13 -2.25
CA TRP A 161 -17.73 -24.35 -1.62
C TRP A 161 -17.82 -22.95 -2.22
N SER A 162 -19.06 -22.48 -2.45
CA SER A 162 -19.27 -21.12 -2.95
C SER A 162 -18.97 -20.08 -1.87
N PRO A 163 -18.44 -18.89 -2.22
CA PRO A 163 -18.19 -17.80 -1.28
C PRO A 163 -19.41 -17.41 -0.44
N LYS A 164 -20.62 -17.54 -1.01
CA LYS A 164 -21.89 -17.27 -0.32
C LYS A 164 -22.18 -18.30 0.77
N LEU A 165 -21.97 -19.58 0.47
CA LEU A 165 -22.19 -20.68 1.42
C LEU A 165 -21.20 -20.58 2.59
N ILE A 166 -19.93 -20.30 2.31
CA ILE A 166 -18.92 -20.08 3.35
C ILE A 166 -19.34 -18.91 4.25
N SER A 167 -19.82 -17.80 3.68
CA SER A 167 -20.31 -16.66 4.46
C SER A 167 -21.46 -17.01 5.40
N GLN A 168 -22.39 -17.86 4.95
CA GLN A 168 -23.55 -18.30 5.74
C GLN A 168 -23.13 -19.20 6.91
N VAL A 169 -22.28 -20.19 6.64
CA VAL A 169 -21.75 -21.07 7.69
C VAL A 169 -20.93 -20.28 8.71
N LEU A 170 -20.15 -19.29 8.28
CA LEU A 170 -19.46 -18.40 9.21
C LEU A 170 -20.43 -17.57 10.05
N ALA A 171 -21.53 -17.09 9.45
CA ALA A 171 -22.55 -16.33 10.17
C ALA A 171 -23.26 -17.16 11.25
N GLU A 172 -23.50 -18.44 10.98
CA GLU A 172 -24.14 -19.38 11.92
C GLU A 172 -23.16 -19.86 13.00
N THR A 173 -21.94 -20.25 12.60
CA THR A 173 -20.95 -20.86 13.50
C THR A 173 -20.28 -19.83 14.42
N TYR A 174 -20.15 -18.58 13.95
CA TYR A 174 -19.45 -17.51 14.66
C TYR A 174 -20.36 -16.30 14.94
N ALA A 175 -21.66 -16.53 15.17
CA ALA A 175 -22.68 -15.48 15.33
C ALA A 175 -22.37 -14.38 16.38
N GLY A 176 -21.45 -14.64 17.33
CA GLY A 176 -20.96 -13.67 18.32
C GLY A 176 -19.69 -12.88 17.92
N ASP A 177 -18.95 -13.32 16.89
CA ASP A 177 -17.72 -12.70 16.43
C ASP A 177 -17.94 -11.97 15.09
N LYS A 178 -18.15 -10.65 15.19
CA LYS A 178 -18.37 -9.76 14.03
C LYS A 178 -17.19 -9.73 13.05
N ARG A 179 -16.04 -10.34 13.37
CA ARG A 179 -14.88 -10.47 12.48
C ARG A 179 -15.04 -11.61 11.46
N ALA A 180 -15.88 -12.61 11.75
CA ALA A 180 -16.11 -13.77 10.88
C ALA A 180 -17.21 -13.53 9.82
N CYS A 181 -18.29 -12.80 10.18
CA CYS A 181 -19.55 -12.86 9.41
C CYS A 181 -19.67 -11.93 8.19
N HIS A 182 -18.76 -10.98 7.94
CA HIS A 182 -19.05 -9.87 6.99
C HIS A 182 -18.02 -9.65 5.85
N SER A 183 -17.16 -10.63 5.54
CA SER A 183 -15.97 -10.34 4.69
C SER A 183 -15.59 -11.32 3.57
N ILE A 184 -16.42 -12.28 3.17
CA ILE A 184 -16.04 -13.11 2.01
C ILE A 184 -16.36 -12.45 0.66
N CYS A 185 -17.06 -11.31 0.65
CA CYS A 185 -17.33 -10.58 -0.59
C CYS A 185 -16.10 -9.77 -1.10
N VAL A 186 -15.42 -10.40 -2.05
CA VAL A 186 -14.77 -9.83 -3.26
C VAL A 186 -13.40 -9.14 -3.07
N SER A 187 -12.33 -9.91 -3.25
CA SER A 187 -11.08 -9.41 -3.85
C SER A 187 -11.19 -9.50 -5.39
N PRO A 188 -10.68 -8.54 -6.18
CA PRO A 188 -10.95 -8.46 -7.62
C PRO A 188 -10.23 -9.51 -8.51
N GLY A 189 -9.63 -10.55 -7.94
CA GLY A 189 -8.76 -11.49 -8.66
C GLY A 189 -9.41 -12.82 -9.05
N TRP A 190 -10.62 -13.12 -8.59
CA TRP A 190 -11.20 -14.46 -8.72
C TRP A 190 -12.38 -14.42 -9.68
N SER A 191 -12.08 -14.29 -10.97
CA SER A 191 -13.05 -14.54 -12.03
C SER A 191 -12.37 -15.37 -13.10
N LYS A 192 -12.93 -16.57 -13.32
CA LYS A 192 -12.66 -17.53 -14.41
C LYS A 192 -11.65 -18.65 -14.17
N ILE A 193 -11.76 -19.38 -13.06
CA ILE A 193 -11.42 -20.80 -13.08
C ILE A 193 -12.61 -21.55 -12.47
N GLY A 194 -13.64 -21.78 -13.28
CA GLY A 194 -14.57 -22.87 -13.01
C GLY A 194 -13.90 -24.17 -13.48
N PRO A 195 -14.05 -25.29 -12.78
CA PRO A 195 -13.33 -26.51 -13.12
C PRO A 195 -13.92 -27.12 -14.39
N PRO A 196 -13.12 -27.50 -15.41
CA PRO A 196 -13.51 -28.63 -16.22
C PRO A 196 -13.22 -29.89 -15.39
N PHE A 197 -14.22 -30.74 -15.27
CA PHE A 197 -14.12 -32.17 -14.97
C PHE A 197 -12.70 -32.75 -14.97
N GLY A 198 -12.26 -33.34 -13.85
CA GLY A 198 -11.06 -34.17 -13.83
C GLY A 198 -10.47 -34.29 -12.44
N ARG A 199 -10.41 -35.53 -11.94
CA ARG A 199 -9.82 -35.90 -10.66
C ARG A 199 -8.28 -35.79 -10.72
N THR A 200 -7.71 -35.57 -9.54
CA THR A 200 -6.34 -35.89 -9.07
C THR A 200 -5.15 -35.18 -9.71
N GLU A 201 -4.60 -34.22 -8.95
CA GLU A 201 -3.16 -34.01 -8.66
C GLU A 201 -3.14 -32.90 -7.59
N GLY A 202 -3.06 -33.22 -6.29
CA GLY A 202 -1.78 -33.48 -5.63
C GLY A 202 -1.23 -32.17 -5.04
N VAL A 203 -1.74 -31.71 -3.90
CA VAL A 203 -1.01 -30.74 -3.04
C VAL A 203 -0.58 -31.48 -1.79
N ILE A 204 0.73 -31.72 -1.73
CA ILE A 204 1.43 -32.26 -0.58
C ILE A 204 1.34 -31.25 0.56
N CYS A 205 0.64 -31.61 1.64
CA CYS A 205 0.75 -30.95 2.93
C CYS A 205 1.63 -31.84 3.82
N ASP A 206 2.84 -31.39 4.12
CA ASP A 206 3.85 -32.10 4.92
C ASP A 206 3.55 -32.08 6.44
N GLN A 207 2.28 -32.22 6.82
CA GLN A 207 1.89 -32.42 8.21
C GLN A 207 0.78 -33.46 8.28
N GLY A 208 1.21 -34.71 8.48
CA GLY A 208 0.33 -35.84 8.71
C GLY A 208 -0.46 -35.68 9.99
N HIS A 209 -1.69 -35.18 9.87
CA HIS A 209 -2.72 -35.34 10.89
C HIS A 209 -3.98 -35.87 10.22
N SER A 210 -4.24 -37.15 10.45
CA SER A 210 -5.49 -37.82 10.15
C SER A 210 -6.63 -37.10 10.87
N VAL A 211 -7.59 -36.54 10.15
CA VAL A 211 -8.81 -36.01 10.78
C VAL A 211 -9.98 -36.93 10.47
N VAL A 212 -10.59 -37.36 11.56
CA VAL A 212 -11.69 -38.30 11.68
C VAL A 212 -12.93 -37.72 11.01
N GLY A 213 -13.53 -38.48 10.09
CA GLY A 213 -14.76 -38.08 9.42
C GLY A 213 -15.93 -38.00 10.42
N PHE A 214 -16.55 -36.83 10.53
CA PHE A 214 -17.84 -36.71 11.18
C PHE A 214 -18.96 -36.96 10.17
N GLY A 215 -19.79 -37.93 10.52
CA GLY A 215 -20.88 -38.45 9.72
C GLY A 215 -21.94 -37.41 9.38
N LYS A 216 -22.40 -37.54 8.15
CA LYS A 216 -23.57 -36.94 7.51
C LYS A 216 -24.81 -37.10 8.40
N VAL A 217 -25.28 -36.01 9.01
CA VAL A 217 -26.67 -35.94 9.52
C VAL A 217 -27.55 -35.52 8.34
N GLY A 218 -28.00 -36.51 7.57
CA GLY A 218 -29.01 -36.34 6.53
C GLY A 218 -30.40 -36.42 7.15
N GLY A 219 -31.19 -35.37 7.02
CA GLY A 219 -32.64 -35.42 7.18
C GLY A 219 -33.33 -35.54 5.84
N SER A 220 -34.42 -36.32 5.77
CA SER A 220 -35.66 -36.11 4.99
C SER A 220 -36.50 -37.40 5.09
N ALA A 221 -37.70 -37.43 5.69
CA ALA A 221 -39.00 -36.88 5.25
C ALA A 221 -39.88 -37.91 4.52
N THR A 222 -41.20 -37.78 4.74
CA THR A 222 -42.37 -38.42 4.09
C THR A 222 -42.65 -39.87 4.52
N GLY A 223 -43.86 -40.31 4.83
CA GLY A 223 -45.22 -39.81 4.62
C GLY A 223 -46.11 -41.01 4.25
N GLY A 224 -47.32 -41.15 4.80
CA GLY A 224 -48.31 -42.12 4.32
C GLY A 224 -49.24 -42.70 5.39
N ASP A 225 -50.51 -42.31 5.32
CA ASP A 225 -51.69 -42.90 5.98
C ASP A 225 -51.80 -44.42 5.78
N VAL A 226 -52.50 -45.15 6.68
CA VAL A 226 -53.65 -46.05 6.39
C VAL A 226 -54.34 -46.45 7.71
N PHE A 227 -55.67 -46.40 7.69
CA PHE A 227 -56.67 -46.97 8.61
C PHE A 227 -56.33 -48.31 9.30
N GLY A 228 -56.90 -48.48 10.51
CA GLY A 228 -57.04 -49.76 11.21
C GLY A 228 -57.39 -49.57 12.68
#